data_AF-A0A662HH65-F1
#
_entry.id   AF-A0A662HH65-F1
#
_cell.length_a   1.000
_cell.length_b   1.000
_cell.length_c   1.000
_cell.angle_alpha   90.00
_cell.angle_beta   90.00
_cell.angle_gamma   90.00
#
_symmetry.space_group_name_H-M   'P 1'
#
loop_
_entity.id
_entity.type
_entity.pdbx_description
1 polymer ?
#
loop_
_entity_poly.entity_id
_entity_poly.type
_entity_poly.pdbx_seq_one_letter_code
_entity_poly.pdbx_strand_id
1 'polypeptide(L)'
;MPLDRVYVWVGRHVSGEEAREVSSIVAAHGMMQVEDPASADLVLAIGDDRDILDAIQAVGDSDTPILGVSLGNSVSYLSSISLDELGSALEMLRRGEYELATHARLRGVVDGSTVVYAMNEIAVFPSRSATLMSYELLVDGDLVWMDRADGVLVATPLGSTAYALSAGGAVVLEGARVLEVVPVNSVDPSKRPLIVPDTSRIVIKNVSSRHPCEVVADGGKRVKVRREVTISRSERPIRIVKVSSRPSVRETLREKIAAEAADMPPSAKFVLKMLELKGPMSAREIAELTLLPERTVRYALSELLRRGLVRRSTSLRDARQVYYELAR
;
A
#
# COMPACT_ATOMS: atom_id res chain seq x y z
N MET A 1 -21.08 15.70 -7.34
CA MET A 1 -21.66 14.40 -7.76
C MET A 1 -23.04 14.23 -7.12
N PRO A 2 -23.98 13.45 -7.69
CA PRO A 2 -25.14 13.00 -6.93
C PRO A 2 -24.65 12.22 -5.70
N LEU A 3 -25.31 12.39 -4.56
CA LEU A 3 -24.97 11.75 -3.29
C LEU A 3 -26.25 11.22 -2.65
N ASP A 4 -27.02 10.48 -3.42
CA ASP A 4 -28.30 9.92 -2.98
C ASP A 4 -28.13 8.49 -2.50
N ARG A 5 -27.23 7.73 -3.13
CA ARG A 5 -26.95 6.32 -2.81
C ARG A 5 -25.50 6.12 -2.43
N VAL A 6 -25.28 5.39 -1.34
CA VAL A 6 -23.94 5.08 -0.83
C VAL A 6 -23.78 3.60 -0.56
N TYR A 7 -22.65 3.05 -0.99
CA TYR A 7 -22.21 1.75 -0.52
C TYR A 7 -21.19 1.96 0.59
N VAL A 8 -21.39 1.32 1.74
CA VAL A 8 -20.49 1.45 2.89
C VAL A 8 -19.74 0.15 3.10
N TRP A 9 -18.43 0.20 2.90
CA TRP A 9 -17.51 -0.88 3.25
C TRP A 9 -16.92 -0.61 4.63
N VAL A 10 -17.15 -1.53 5.56
CA VAL A 10 -16.64 -1.46 6.93
C VAL A 10 -15.49 -2.45 7.05
N GLY A 11 -14.30 -1.94 7.33
CA GLY A 11 -13.09 -2.71 7.56
C GLY A 11 -13.18 -3.67 8.74
N ARG A 12 -12.33 -4.71 8.75
CA ARG A 12 -12.44 -5.81 9.73
C ARG A 12 -12.14 -5.39 11.16
N HIS A 13 -11.37 -4.31 11.30
CA HIS A 13 -10.92 -3.79 12.59
C HIS A 13 -11.75 -2.60 13.07
N VAL A 14 -12.78 -2.20 12.31
CA VAL A 14 -13.72 -1.15 12.71
C VAL A 14 -14.59 -1.64 13.85
N SER A 15 -14.68 -0.87 14.92
CA SER A 15 -15.55 -1.18 16.06
C SER A 15 -17.03 -1.00 15.71
N GLY A 16 -17.91 -1.67 16.46
CA GLY A 16 -19.35 -1.51 16.29
C GLY A 16 -19.86 -0.10 16.62
N GLU A 17 -19.09 0.70 17.37
CA GLU A 17 -19.41 2.10 17.67
C GLU A 17 -19.10 2.99 16.47
N GLU A 18 -17.90 2.88 15.90
CA GLU A 18 -17.48 3.62 14.69
C GLU A 18 -18.39 3.30 13.50
N ALA A 19 -18.77 2.03 13.31
CA ALA A 19 -19.70 1.65 12.24
C ALA A 19 -21.10 2.30 12.39
N ARG A 20 -21.57 2.46 13.64
CA ARG A 20 -22.84 3.16 13.93
C ARG A 20 -22.72 4.66 13.75
N GLU A 21 -21.58 5.24 14.11
CA GLU A 21 -21.29 6.65 13.89
C GLU A 21 -21.32 6.98 12.39
N VAL A 22 -20.62 6.20 11.56
CA VAL A 22 -20.68 6.31 10.09
C VAL A 22 -22.11 6.23 9.60
N SER A 23 -22.86 5.22 10.03
CA SER A 23 -24.26 5.02 9.60
C SER A 23 -25.14 6.22 9.99
N SER A 24 -24.89 6.80 11.16
CA SER A 24 -25.61 7.99 11.65
C SER A 24 -25.27 9.23 10.84
N ILE A 25 -24.00 9.43 10.49
CA ILE A 25 -23.54 10.53 9.63
C ILE A 25 -24.16 10.39 8.24
N VAL A 26 -24.09 9.21 7.63
CA VAL A 26 -24.69 8.90 6.32
C VAL A 26 -26.20 9.22 6.31
N ALA A 27 -26.93 8.77 7.34
CA ALA A 27 -28.35 9.03 7.47
C ALA A 27 -28.67 10.52 7.70
N ALA A 28 -27.86 11.24 8.48
CA ALA A 28 -28.02 12.68 8.72
C ALA A 28 -27.86 13.51 7.43
N HIS A 29 -27.05 13.01 6.48
CA HIS A 29 -26.92 13.63 5.16
C HIS A 29 -28.04 13.18 4.20
N GLY A 30 -28.94 12.27 4.58
CA GLY A 30 -30.06 11.83 3.74
C GLY A 30 -29.65 10.89 2.61
N MET A 31 -28.52 10.19 2.75
CA MET A 31 -28.07 9.20 1.78
C MET A 31 -28.71 7.84 2.07
N MET A 32 -29.14 7.13 1.02
CA MET A 32 -29.64 5.76 1.09
C MET A 32 -28.47 4.77 0.97
N GLN A 33 -28.33 3.88 1.96
CA GLN A 33 -27.36 2.81 1.87
C GLN A 33 -27.84 1.72 0.90
N VAL A 34 -26.98 1.29 -0.01
CA VAL A 34 -27.24 0.22 -0.98
C VAL A 34 -26.31 -0.97 -0.75
N GLU A 35 -26.73 -2.16 -1.20
CA GLU A 35 -25.96 -3.41 -1.04
C GLU A 35 -24.96 -3.65 -2.19
N ASP A 36 -25.21 -3.08 -3.37
CA ASP A 36 -24.36 -3.25 -4.55
C ASP A 36 -23.54 -1.97 -4.80
N PRO A 37 -22.19 -2.03 -4.75
CA PRO A 37 -21.32 -0.89 -5.08
C PRO A 37 -21.59 -0.27 -6.45
N ALA A 38 -22.01 -1.07 -7.45
CA ALA A 38 -22.31 -0.58 -8.79
C ALA A 38 -23.58 0.26 -8.86
N SER A 39 -24.45 0.16 -7.84
CA SER A 39 -25.67 0.96 -7.71
C SER A 39 -25.48 2.22 -6.86
N ALA A 40 -24.30 2.42 -6.27
CA ALA A 40 -24.01 3.58 -5.43
C ALA A 40 -23.47 4.75 -6.26
N ASP A 41 -23.68 5.97 -5.77
CA ASP A 41 -23.05 7.16 -6.32
C ASP A 41 -21.66 7.40 -5.69
N LEU A 42 -21.44 6.85 -4.50
CA LEU A 42 -20.19 6.89 -3.73
C LEU A 42 -19.99 5.58 -2.95
N VAL A 43 -18.74 5.10 -2.91
CA VAL A 43 -18.31 4.03 -2.00
C VAL A 43 -17.54 4.66 -0.85
N LEU A 44 -18.04 4.49 0.38
CA LEU A 44 -17.33 4.85 1.60
C LEU A 44 -16.54 3.63 2.09
N ALA A 45 -15.22 3.71 2.05
CA ALA A 45 -14.35 2.64 2.53
C ALA A 45 -13.71 3.06 3.86
N ILE A 46 -14.13 2.42 4.96
CA ILE A 46 -13.72 2.81 6.32
C ILE A 46 -12.74 1.80 6.86
N GLY A 47 -11.55 2.27 7.25
CA GLY A 47 -10.49 1.41 7.79
C GLY A 47 -9.11 1.88 7.38
N ASP A 48 -8.17 0.94 7.31
CA ASP A 48 -6.82 1.20 6.82
C ASP A 48 -6.70 1.04 5.30
N ASP A 49 -5.48 1.17 4.76
CA ASP A 49 -5.23 0.99 3.33
C ASP A 49 -5.65 -0.40 2.83
N ARG A 50 -5.59 -1.43 3.69
CA ARG A 50 -6.00 -2.77 3.30
C ARG A 50 -7.50 -2.89 3.21
N ASP A 51 -8.24 -2.31 4.14
CA ASP A 51 -9.70 -2.27 4.07
C ASP A 51 -10.17 -1.50 2.82
N ILE A 52 -9.46 -0.43 2.44
CA ILE A 52 -9.73 0.32 1.20
C ILE A 52 -9.45 -0.52 -0.05
N LEU A 53 -8.35 -1.28 -0.08
CA LEU A 53 -8.08 -2.22 -1.17
C LEU A 53 -9.14 -3.32 -1.26
N ASP A 54 -9.58 -3.88 -0.13
CA ASP A 54 -10.66 -4.86 -0.10
C ASP A 54 -11.99 -4.23 -0.63
N ALA A 55 -12.28 -2.97 -0.30
CA ALA A 55 -13.41 -2.22 -0.86
C ALA A 55 -13.29 -2.03 -2.38
N ILE A 56 -12.11 -1.68 -2.89
CA ILE A 56 -11.82 -1.56 -4.32
C ILE A 56 -12.10 -2.88 -5.06
N GLN A 57 -11.77 -4.02 -4.45
CA GLN A 57 -12.08 -5.33 -5.01
C GLN A 57 -13.59 -5.58 -5.09
N ALA A 58 -14.35 -5.12 -4.09
CA ALA A 58 -15.82 -5.23 -4.06
C ALA A 58 -16.49 -4.35 -5.13
N VAL A 59 -15.92 -3.18 -5.45
CA VAL A 59 -16.40 -2.29 -6.53
C VAL A 59 -16.33 -2.96 -7.91
N GLY A 60 -15.41 -3.91 -8.10
CA GLY A 60 -15.33 -4.68 -9.34
C GLY A 60 -15.10 -3.80 -10.56
N ASP A 61 -15.93 -3.91 -11.59
CA ASP A 61 -15.81 -3.13 -12.84
C ASP A 61 -16.63 -1.83 -12.85
N SER A 62 -17.17 -1.42 -11.71
CA SER A 62 -17.90 -0.15 -11.59
C SER A 62 -16.95 1.05 -11.63
N ASP A 63 -17.44 2.17 -12.19
CA ASP A 63 -16.78 3.49 -12.16
C ASP A 63 -17.14 4.30 -10.89
N THR A 64 -17.81 3.68 -9.91
CA THR A 64 -18.22 4.33 -8.66
C THR A 64 -16.99 4.86 -7.92
N PRO A 65 -16.93 6.18 -7.62
CA PRO A 65 -15.80 6.76 -6.91
C PRO A 65 -15.77 6.28 -5.45
N ILE A 66 -14.55 6.19 -4.90
CA ILE A 66 -14.29 5.69 -3.55
C ILE A 66 -13.75 6.83 -2.69
N LEU A 67 -14.36 7.06 -1.53
CA LEU A 67 -13.82 7.92 -0.49
C LEU A 67 -13.31 7.03 0.65
N GLY A 68 -11.99 7.00 0.81
CA GLY A 68 -11.33 6.30 1.90
C GLY A 68 -11.36 7.13 3.18
N VAL A 69 -11.81 6.53 4.27
CA VAL A 69 -11.96 7.14 5.60
C VAL A 69 -11.09 6.37 6.58
N SER A 70 -10.06 7.03 7.14
CA SER A 70 -9.23 6.39 8.17
C SER A 70 -9.89 6.43 9.54
N LEU A 71 -9.65 5.37 10.32
CA LEU A 71 -9.96 5.34 11.74
C LEU A 71 -8.81 6.01 12.51
N GLY A 72 -9.07 7.19 13.05
CA GLY A 72 -8.11 7.96 13.86
C GLY A 72 -7.57 9.22 13.17
N ASN A 73 -6.73 9.95 13.91
CA ASN A 73 -6.31 11.32 13.55
C ASN A 73 -5.29 11.39 12.39
N SER A 74 -4.82 10.25 11.88
CA SER A 74 -3.85 10.17 10.79
C SER A 74 -4.48 9.49 9.59
N VAL A 75 -4.31 10.10 8.43
CA VAL A 75 -4.76 9.56 7.15
C VAL A 75 -3.68 8.66 6.57
N SER A 76 -4.10 7.51 6.07
CA SER A 76 -3.26 6.50 5.42
C SER A 76 -3.04 6.85 3.94
N TYR A 77 -2.30 6.03 3.19
CA TYR A 77 -1.90 6.38 1.83
C TYR A 77 -3.08 6.48 0.86
N LEU A 78 -4.13 5.66 1.06
CA LEU A 78 -5.33 5.63 0.21
C LEU A 78 -6.55 6.33 0.81
N SER A 79 -6.54 6.63 2.11
CA SER A 79 -7.61 7.44 2.70
C SER A 79 -7.40 8.92 2.38
N SER A 80 -8.50 9.66 2.33
CA SER A 80 -8.46 11.10 2.05
C SER A 80 -8.85 11.95 3.25
N ILE A 81 -9.60 11.36 4.19
CA ILE A 81 -10.14 12.02 5.37
C ILE A 81 -10.11 11.07 6.56
N SER A 82 -10.15 11.62 7.78
CA SER A 82 -10.45 10.87 8.99
C SER A 82 -11.96 10.79 9.24
N LEU A 83 -12.39 9.91 10.16
CA LEU A 83 -13.80 9.73 10.50
C LEU A 83 -14.48 11.01 10.99
N ASP A 84 -13.80 11.83 11.79
CA ASP A 84 -14.30 13.11 12.30
C ASP A 84 -14.51 14.15 11.19
N GLU A 85 -13.82 14.00 10.06
CA GLU A 85 -13.96 14.86 8.87
C GLU A 85 -15.07 14.38 7.92
N LEU A 86 -15.69 13.21 8.16
CA LEU A 86 -16.64 12.61 7.22
C LEU A 86 -17.84 13.52 6.94
N GLY A 87 -18.45 14.11 7.97
CA GLY A 87 -19.61 14.98 7.78
C GLY A 87 -19.29 16.21 6.94
N SER A 88 -18.21 16.93 7.25
CA SER A 88 -17.80 18.09 6.48
C SER A 88 -17.38 17.71 5.05
N ALA A 89 -16.74 16.56 4.87
CA ALA A 89 -16.38 16.06 3.56
C ALA A 89 -17.61 15.77 2.68
N LEU A 90 -18.65 15.13 3.21
CA LEU A 90 -19.88 14.88 2.46
C LEU A 90 -20.55 16.17 1.99
N GLU A 91 -20.56 17.22 2.82
CA GLU A 91 -21.04 18.55 2.43
C GLU A 91 -20.19 19.18 1.31
N MET A 92 -18.86 19.05 1.38
CA MET A 92 -17.97 19.49 0.30
C MET A 92 -18.25 18.74 -1.01
N LEU A 93 -18.45 17.42 -0.97
CA LEU A 93 -18.79 16.61 -2.15
C LEU A 93 -20.10 17.08 -2.81
N ARG A 94 -21.11 17.44 -2.01
CA ARG A 94 -22.38 18.00 -2.49
C ARG A 94 -22.21 19.33 -3.20
N ARG A 95 -21.31 20.17 -2.67
CA ARG A 95 -20.98 21.48 -3.25
C ARG A 95 -20.06 21.38 -4.46
N GLY A 96 -19.57 20.17 -4.79
CA GLY A 96 -18.64 19.96 -5.90
C GLY A 96 -17.18 20.29 -5.56
N GLU A 97 -16.86 20.44 -4.27
CA GLU A 97 -15.55 20.85 -3.77
C GLU A 97 -14.66 19.61 -3.51
N TYR A 98 -14.38 18.85 -4.57
CA TYR A 98 -13.54 17.65 -4.51
C TYR A 98 -12.80 17.42 -5.83
N GLU A 99 -11.73 16.62 -5.77
CA GLU A 99 -11.03 16.13 -6.96
C GLU A 99 -11.21 14.61 -7.08
N LEU A 100 -11.25 14.11 -8.32
CA LEU A 100 -11.20 12.66 -8.58
C LEU A 100 -9.80 12.28 -9.04
N ALA A 101 -9.04 11.66 -8.14
CA ALA A 101 -7.77 11.06 -8.49
C ALA A 101 -8.01 9.73 -9.22
N THR A 102 -7.55 9.66 -10.46
CA THR A 102 -7.69 8.46 -11.29
C THR A 102 -6.40 7.64 -11.19
N HIS A 103 -6.52 6.40 -10.72
CA HIS A 103 -5.42 5.48 -10.55
C HIS A 103 -5.53 4.30 -11.52
N ALA A 104 -4.42 3.97 -12.17
CA ALA A 104 -4.34 2.76 -12.99
C ALA A 104 -4.55 1.52 -12.12
N ARG A 105 -5.19 0.50 -12.72
CA ARG A 105 -5.44 -0.80 -12.10
C ARG A 105 -4.95 -1.89 -13.04
N LEU A 106 -4.41 -2.98 -12.51
CA LEU A 106 -4.09 -4.18 -13.25
C LEU A 106 -5.32 -5.06 -13.43
N ARG A 107 -5.38 -5.72 -14.59
CA ARG A 107 -6.30 -6.81 -14.88
C ARG A 107 -5.50 -8.07 -15.16
N GLY A 108 -5.72 -9.10 -14.36
CA GLY A 108 -5.15 -10.44 -14.51
C GLY A 108 -6.20 -11.43 -15.00
N VAL A 109 -5.90 -12.19 -16.04
CA VAL A 109 -6.69 -13.34 -16.50
C VAL A 109 -5.90 -14.61 -16.19
N VAL A 110 -6.37 -15.35 -15.20
CA VAL A 110 -5.75 -16.59 -14.71
C VAL A 110 -6.35 -17.78 -15.46
N ASP A 111 -5.48 -18.57 -16.08
CA ASP A 111 -5.82 -19.78 -16.86
C ASP A 111 -6.95 -19.55 -17.89
N GLY A 112 -7.04 -18.34 -18.45
CA GLY A 112 -7.99 -17.97 -19.51
C GLY A 112 -9.42 -17.64 -19.06
N SER A 113 -9.79 -17.88 -17.79
CA SER A 113 -11.18 -17.72 -17.34
C SER A 113 -11.36 -16.81 -16.14
N THR A 114 -10.46 -16.87 -15.15
CA THR A 114 -10.69 -16.19 -13.87
C THR A 114 -10.07 -14.80 -13.91
N VAL A 115 -10.92 -13.78 -13.72
CA VAL A 115 -10.47 -12.38 -13.71
C VAL A 115 -10.18 -11.93 -12.28
N VAL A 116 -9.02 -11.31 -12.11
CA VAL A 116 -8.60 -10.59 -10.91
C VAL A 116 -8.20 -9.18 -11.28
N TYR A 117 -8.38 -8.27 -10.33
CA TYR A 117 -7.97 -6.88 -10.46
C TYR A 117 -7.01 -6.55 -9.33
N ALA A 118 -6.09 -5.62 -9.54
CA ALA A 118 -5.21 -5.15 -8.47
C ALA A 118 -4.87 -3.68 -8.65
N MET A 119 -4.94 -2.88 -7.60
CA MET A 119 -4.53 -1.48 -7.61
C MET A 119 -3.01 -1.35 -7.51
N ASN A 120 -2.39 -2.20 -6.69
CA ASN A 120 -0.94 -2.22 -6.48
C ASN A 120 -0.29 -3.25 -7.38
N GLU A 121 -0.47 -4.55 -7.10
CA GLU A 121 0.23 -5.61 -7.81
C GLU A 121 -0.58 -6.90 -7.99
N ILE A 122 -0.27 -7.60 -9.08
CA ILE A 122 -0.62 -9.01 -9.28
C ILE A 122 0.66 -9.81 -9.18
N ALA A 123 0.74 -10.68 -8.19
CA ALA A 123 1.88 -11.53 -7.93
C ALA A 123 1.56 -13.00 -8.16
N VAL A 124 2.58 -13.80 -8.48
CA VAL A 124 2.49 -15.25 -8.61
C VAL A 124 3.49 -15.88 -7.67
N PHE A 125 2.98 -16.74 -6.77
CA PHE A 125 3.77 -17.44 -5.77
C PHE A 125 3.31 -18.89 -5.62
N PRO A 126 4.18 -19.81 -5.18
CA PRO A 126 3.74 -21.06 -4.59
C PRO A 126 2.87 -20.80 -3.34
N SER A 127 1.84 -21.61 -3.16
CA SER A 127 0.91 -21.55 -2.02
C SER A 127 1.58 -21.88 -0.68
N ARG A 128 2.81 -22.41 -0.73
CA ARG A 128 3.62 -22.71 0.45
C ARG A 128 4.93 -21.93 0.39
N SER A 129 5.18 -21.14 1.44
CA SER A 129 6.42 -20.40 1.62
C SER A 129 7.67 -21.29 1.52
N ALA A 130 8.83 -20.66 1.26
CA ALA A 130 10.12 -21.35 1.08
C ALA A 130 10.06 -22.44 0.00
N THR A 131 9.40 -22.12 -1.12
CA THR A 131 9.26 -23.00 -2.27
C THR A 131 9.52 -22.20 -3.52
N LEU A 132 10.36 -22.73 -4.41
CA LEU A 132 10.61 -22.13 -5.71
C LEU A 132 9.52 -22.51 -6.71
N MET A 133 9.18 -21.58 -7.61
CA MET A 133 8.46 -21.85 -8.86
C MET A 133 9.37 -21.62 -10.06
N SER A 134 9.06 -22.29 -11.17
CA SER A 134 9.62 -22.00 -12.49
C SER A 134 8.55 -21.32 -13.33
N TYR A 135 8.93 -20.36 -14.16
CA TYR A 135 8.03 -19.66 -15.07
C TYR A 135 8.77 -19.08 -16.27
N GLU A 136 8.01 -18.72 -17.29
CA GLU A 136 8.44 -17.95 -18.45
C GLU A 136 7.75 -16.58 -18.42
N LEU A 137 8.51 -15.51 -18.62
CA LEU A 137 8.00 -14.16 -18.79
C LEU A 137 7.97 -13.81 -20.27
N LEU A 138 6.77 -13.50 -20.78
CA LEU A 138 6.58 -12.93 -22.10
C LEU A 138 6.02 -11.51 -21.97
N VAL A 139 6.50 -10.61 -22.81
CA VAL A 139 5.96 -9.24 -22.94
C VAL A 139 5.62 -9.03 -24.41
N ASP A 140 4.37 -8.68 -24.69
CA ASP A 140 3.85 -8.47 -26.05
C ASP A 140 4.08 -9.66 -27.02
N GLY A 141 4.21 -10.87 -26.45
CA GLY A 141 4.42 -12.10 -27.20
C GLY A 141 5.89 -12.56 -27.26
N ASP A 142 6.84 -11.68 -26.95
CA ASP A 142 8.27 -11.99 -26.95
C ASP A 142 8.71 -12.61 -25.62
N LEU A 143 9.44 -13.73 -25.69
CA LEU A 143 10.04 -14.35 -24.51
C LEU A 143 11.18 -13.46 -23.99
N VAL A 144 10.98 -12.89 -22.79
CA VAL A 144 11.98 -12.04 -22.13
C VAL A 144 12.95 -12.91 -21.34
N TRP A 145 12.43 -13.78 -20.48
CA TRP A 145 13.26 -14.73 -19.74
C TRP A 145 12.49 -15.95 -19.24
N MET A 146 13.25 -16.98 -18.90
CA MET A 146 12.82 -18.09 -18.05
C MET A 146 13.51 -17.94 -16.70
N ASP A 147 12.82 -18.27 -15.62
CA ASP A 147 13.34 -18.05 -14.28
C ASP A 147 12.87 -19.11 -13.28
N ARG A 148 13.64 -19.28 -12.20
CA ARG A 148 13.29 -20.01 -11.00
C ARG A 148 13.43 -19.08 -9.80
N ALA A 149 12.34 -18.83 -9.09
CA ALA A 149 12.28 -17.81 -8.05
C ALA A 149 11.27 -18.19 -6.97
N ASP A 150 11.25 -17.45 -5.86
CA ASP A 150 10.13 -17.55 -4.92
C ASP A 150 8.82 -17.09 -5.57
N GLY A 151 8.90 -16.11 -6.49
CA GLY A 151 7.76 -15.66 -7.28
C GLY A 151 8.11 -14.55 -8.26
N VAL A 152 7.09 -13.94 -8.82
CA VAL A 152 7.19 -12.76 -9.70
C VAL A 152 5.94 -11.91 -9.51
N LEU A 153 6.08 -10.59 -9.56
CA LEU A 153 4.96 -9.66 -9.49
C LEU A 153 4.98 -8.66 -10.62
N VAL A 154 3.79 -8.17 -10.98
CA VAL A 154 3.59 -7.03 -11.87
C VAL A 154 2.91 -5.95 -11.06
N ALA A 155 3.49 -4.75 -11.00
CA ALA A 155 3.00 -3.63 -10.22
C ALA A 155 2.62 -2.43 -11.10
N THR A 156 1.63 -1.67 -10.63
CA THR A 156 1.33 -0.32 -11.12
C THR A 156 2.35 0.68 -10.57
N PRO A 157 2.38 1.94 -11.06
CA PRO A 157 3.16 3.00 -10.44
C PRO A 157 2.85 3.19 -8.95
N LEU A 158 1.59 3.01 -8.56
CA LEU A 158 1.16 3.06 -7.16
C LEU A 158 1.79 1.91 -6.35
N GLY A 159 1.67 0.69 -6.88
CA GLY A 159 2.22 -0.54 -6.29
C GLY A 159 3.74 -0.59 -6.23
N SER A 160 4.45 0.27 -6.98
CA SER A 160 5.90 0.40 -6.94
C SER A 160 6.45 0.72 -5.54
N THR A 161 5.63 1.33 -4.69
CA THR A 161 5.95 1.68 -3.29
C THR A 161 5.40 0.71 -2.25
N ALA A 162 4.74 -0.36 -2.72
CA ALA A 162 4.16 -1.42 -1.91
C ALA A 162 5.08 -2.66 -1.93
N TYR A 163 4.57 -3.83 -2.32
CA TYR A 163 5.37 -5.05 -2.29
C TYR A 163 6.52 -5.01 -3.31
N ALA A 164 6.33 -4.35 -4.46
CA ALA A 164 7.38 -4.18 -5.46
C ALA A 164 8.65 -3.56 -4.88
N LEU A 165 8.53 -2.51 -4.06
CA LEU A 165 9.66 -1.88 -3.37
C LEU A 165 10.43 -2.88 -2.51
N SER A 166 9.71 -3.65 -1.70
CA SER A 166 10.31 -4.66 -0.81
C SER A 166 10.98 -5.81 -1.59
N ALA A 167 10.50 -6.10 -2.80
CA ALA A 167 11.08 -7.10 -3.69
C ALA A 167 12.28 -6.56 -4.51
N GLY A 168 12.70 -5.31 -4.30
CA GLY A 168 13.82 -4.69 -4.99
C GLY A 168 13.45 -4.02 -6.31
N GLY A 169 12.18 -3.69 -6.52
CA GLY A 169 11.69 -2.85 -7.62
C GLY A 169 12.13 -1.39 -7.52
N ALA A 170 11.88 -0.64 -8.58
CA ALA A 170 12.10 0.79 -8.68
C ALA A 170 10.89 1.56 -8.16
N VAL A 171 11.14 2.68 -7.48
CA VAL A 171 10.07 3.63 -7.17
C VAL A 171 9.65 4.32 -8.46
N VAL A 172 8.37 4.17 -8.83
CA VAL A 172 7.78 4.78 -10.01
C VAL A 172 6.83 5.90 -9.58
N LEU A 173 7.02 7.09 -10.14
CA LEU A 173 6.15 8.24 -9.82
C LEU A 173 4.73 8.05 -10.36
N GLU A 174 3.74 8.46 -9.57
CA GLU A 174 2.35 8.51 -10.02
C GLU A 174 2.21 9.36 -11.30
N GLY A 175 1.45 8.84 -12.26
CA GLY A 175 1.27 9.44 -13.59
C GLY A 175 2.19 8.89 -14.68
N ALA A 176 3.24 8.14 -14.32
CA ALA A 176 4.02 7.40 -15.31
C ALA A 176 3.17 6.31 -15.96
N ARG A 177 3.16 6.24 -17.29
CA ARG A 177 2.40 5.24 -18.07
C ARG A 177 3.22 3.97 -18.29
N VAL A 178 3.57 3.32 -17.18
CA VAL A 178 4.39 2.11 -17.18
C VAL A 178 3.84 1.08 -16.19
N LEU A 179 4.19 -0.18 -16.41
CA LEU A 179 4.08 -1.25 -15.42
C LEU A 179 5.48 -1.75 -15.09
N GLU A 180 5.62 -2.31 -13.90
CA GLU A 180 6.88 -2.88 -13.44
C GLU A 180 6.73 -4.38 -13.20
N VAL A 181 7.62 -5.19 -13.78
CA VAL A 181 7.74 -6.63 -13.51
C VAL A 181 8.92 -6.85 -12.59
N VAL A 182 8.69 -7.41 -11.40
CA VAL A 182 9.71 -7.64 -10.38
C VAL A 182 9.82 -9.14 -10.07
N PRO A 183 10.96 -9.79 -10.38
CA PRO A 183 11.22 -11.15 -9.90
C PRO A 183 11.48 -11.13 -8.40
N VAL A 184 10.89 -12.07 -7.66
CA VAL A 184 11.02 -12.14 -6.20
C VAL A 184 11.98 -13.26 -5.82
N ASN A 185 13.15 -12.91 -5.29
CA ASN A 185 14.22 -13.85 -4.92
C ASN A 185 14.56 -14.85 -6.03
N SER A 186 14.84 -14.35 -7.24
CA SER A 186 15.32 -15.19 -8.34
C SER A 186 16.64 -15.88 -7.98
N VAL A 187 16.81 -17.13 -8.41
CA VAL A 187 18.09 -17.85 -8.31
C VAL A 187 19.11 -17.37 -9.34
N ASP A 188 18.67 -16.65 -10.37
CA ASP A 188 19.51 -16.04 -11.40
C ASP A 188 19.60 -14.53 -11.14
N PRO A 189 20.72 -14.04 -10.58
CA PRO A 189 20.88 -12.63 -10.25
C PRO A 189 21.00 -11.73 -11.49
N SER A 190 20.95 -12.25 -12.72
CA SER A 190 20.81 -11.41 -13.92
C SER A 190 19.37 -10.92 -14.11
N LYS A 191 18.37 -11.58 -13.49
CA LYS A 191 16.98 -11.12 -13.53
C LYS A 191 16.85 -9.87 -12.65
N ARG A 192 16.43 -8.78 -13.29
CA ARG A 192 16.27 -7.45 -12.69
C ARG A 192 14.84 -6.98 -12.92
N PRO A 193 14.33 -6.05 -12.09
CA PRO A 193 13.07 -5.38 -12.39
C PRO A 193 13.04 -4.84 -13.81
N LEU A 194 11.93 -5.05 -14.51
CA LEU A 194 11.70 -4.63 -15.88
C LEU A 194 10.56 -3.63 -15.91
N ILE A 195 10.82 -2.44 -16.43
CA ILE A 195 9.80 -1.42 -16.66
C ILE A 195 9.33 -1.54 -18.11
N VAL A 196 8.02 -1.67 -18.30
CA VAL A 196 7.37 -1.78 -19.62
C VAL A 196 6.28 -0.73 -19.78
N PRO A 197 5.90 -0.34 -21.01
CA PRO A 197 4.72 0.51 -21.23
C PRO A 197 3.47 -0.07 -20.57
N ASP A 198 2.57 0.78 -20.07
CA ASP A 198 1.31 0.31 -19.48
C ASP A 198 0.29 -0.24 -20.48
N THR A 199 0.60 -0.12 -21.78
CA THR A 199 -0.11 -0.77 -22.88
C THR A 199 0.34 -2.21 -23.12
N SER A 200 1.41 -2.66 -22.47
CA SER A 200 2.00 -3.98 -22.72
C SER A 200 1.13 -5.10 -22.16
N ARG A 201 1.11 -6.22 -22.87
CA ARG A 201 0.53 -7.48 -22.41
C ARG A 201 1.64 -8.35 -21.81
N ILE A 202 1.61 -8.52 -20.50
CA ILE A 202 2.57 -9.34 -19.76
C ILE A 202 1.96 -10.72 -19.56
N VAL A 203 2.70 -11.79 -19.87
CA VAL A 203 2.23 -13.16 -19.65
C VAL A 203 3.27 -13.94 -18.86
N ILE A 204 2.84 -14.47 -17.71
CA ILE A 204 3.64 -15.40 -16.91
C ILE A 204 3.14 -16.79 -17.26
N LYS A 205 3.92 -17.54 -18.05
CA LYS A 205 3.57 -18.87 -18.60
C LYS A 205 4.36 -19.98 -17.94
N ASN A 206 3.92 -21.21 -18.21
CA ASN A 206 4.57 -22.45 -17.76
C ASN A 206 4.86 -22.45 -16.26
N VAL A 207 3.92 -21.88 -15.48
CA VAL A 207 4.03 -21.78 -14.03
C VAL A 207 4.02 -23.17 -13.42
N SER A 208 5.11 -23.53 -12.75
CA SER A 208 5.28 -24.88 -12.19
C SER A 208 6.05 -24.85 -10.87
N SER A 209 5.58 -25.62 -9.89
CA SER A 209 6.23 -25.81 -8.60
C SER A 209 5.81 -27.14 -7.97
N ARG A 210 6.53 -27.59 -6.94
CA ARG A 210 6.17 -28.77 -6.14
C ARG A 210 4.85 -28.58 -5.36
N HIS A 211 4.47 -27.33 -5.10
CA HIS A 211 3.21 -26.96 -4.46
C HIS A 211 2.35 -26.16 -5.45
N PRO A 212 1.02 -26.15 -5.30
CA PRO A 212 0.16 -25.30 -6.12
C PRO A 212 0.66 -23.86 -6.17
N CYS A 213 0.60 -23.21 -7.34
CA CYS A 213 0.86 -21.79 -7.44
C CYS A 213 -0.45 -21.01 -7.37
N GLU A 214 -0.37 -19.78 -6.88
CA GLU A 214 -1.46 -18.85 -6.73
C GLU A 214 -1.09 -17.51 -7.35
N VAL A 215 -2.05 -16.93 -8.05
CA VAL A 215 -2.10 -15.51 -8.36
C VAL A 215 -2.68 -14.80 -7.15
N VAL A 216 -1.96 -13.78 -6.66
CA VAL A 216 -2.32 -12.97 -5.50
C VAL A 216 -2.47 -11.52 -5.98
N ALA A 217 -3.67 -10.97 -5.85
CA ALA A 217 -3.95 -9.58 -6.20
C ALA A 217 -4.09 -8.73 -4.94
N ASP A 218 -3.32 -7.63 -4.85
CA ASP A 218 -3.25 -6.70 -3.70
C ASP A 218 -3.04 -7.40 -2.35
N GLY A 219 -2.44 -8.59 -2.35
CA GLY A 219 -2.26 -9.44 -1.17
C GLY A 219 -3.55 -10.06 -0.60
N GLY A 220 -4.71 -9.88 -1.25
CA GLY A 220 -6.02 -10.32 -0.74
C GLY A 220 -6.66 -11.44 -1.55
N LYS A 221 -7.01 -11.16 -2.79
CA LYS A 221 -7.66 -12.15 -3.65
C LYS A 221 -6.63 -13.16 -4.13
N ARG A 222 -6.82 -14.42 -3.79
CA ARG A 222 -5.96 -15.54 -4.19
C ARG A 222 -6.69 -16.47 -5.13
N VAL A 223 -6.07 -16.78 -6.26
CA VAL A 223 -6.61 -17.68 -7.28
C VAL A 223 -5.55 -18.67 -7.66
N LYS A 224 -5.84 -19.97 -7.55
CA LYS A 224 -4.92 -21.02 -8.01
C LYS A 224 -4.65 -20.86 -9.50
N VAL A 225 -3.38 -20.88 -9.90
CA VAL A 225 -2.93 -20.87 -11.29
C VAL A 225 -2.29 -22.21 -11.63
N ARG A 226 -2.64 -22.77 -12.78
CA ARG A 226 -2.14 -24.06 -13.26
C ARG A 226 -1.18 -23.93 -14.44
N ARG A 227 -1.37 -22.92 -15.29
CA ARG A 227 -0.60 -22.76 -16.52
C ARG A 227 -0.02 -21.36 -16.63
N GLU A 228 -0.90 -20.36 -16.65
CA GLU A 228 -0.51 -19.01 -16.96
C GLU A 228 -1.44 -17.94 -16.38
N VAL A 229 -0.89 -16.74 -16.25
CA VAL A 229 -1.65 -15.52 -16.02
C VAL A 229 -1.26 -14.47 -17.04
N THR A 230 -2.25 -13.86 -17.70
CA THR A 230 -2.06 -12.67 -18.54
C THR A 230 -2.39 -11.44 -17.72
N ILE A 231 -1.45 -10.49 -17.62
CA ILE A 231 -1.58 -9.25 -16.87
C ILE A 231 -1.46 -8.06 -17.83
N SER A 232 -2.34 -7.09 -17.67
CA SER A 232 -2.39 -5.86 -18.48
C SER A 232 -3.00 -4.73 -17.66
N ARG A 233 -2.85 -3.48 -18.09
CA ARG A 233 -3.61 -2.37 -17.52
C ARG A 233 -5.11 -2.58 -17.80
N SER A 234 -5.94 -2.41 -16.78
CA SER A 234 -7.40 -2.37 -16.88
C SER A 234 -7.86 -1.16 -17.68
N GLU A 235 -8.88 -1.33 -18.52
CA GLU A 235 -9.58 -0.22 -19.19
C GLU A 235 -10.43 0.60 -18.23
N ARG A 236 -10.79 0.01 -17.08
CA ARG A 236 -11.53 0.64 -15.98
C ARG A 236 -10.55 1.03 -14.87
N PRO A 237 -10.19 2.32 -14.74
CA PRO A 237 -9.33 2.80 -13.66
C PRO A 237 -10.15 2.97 -12.36
N ILE A 238 -9.45 3.05 -11.22
CA ILE A 238 -10.07 3.38 -9.94
C ILE A 238 -10.14 4.90 -9.78
N ARG A 239 -11.25 5.39 -9.24
CA ARG A 239 -11.44 6.81 -8.93
C ARG A 239 -11.52 6.98 -7.42
N ILE A 240 -10.55 7.70 -6.86
CA ILE A 240 -10.52 8.06 -5.44
C ILE A 240 -10.92 9.52 -5.30
N VAL A 241 -11.87 9.79 -4.42
CA VAL A 241 -12.30 11.14 -4.06
C VAL A 241 -11.27 11.75 -3.13
N LYS A 242 -10.74 12.91 -3.49
CA LYS A 242 -9.88 13.73 -2.64
C LYS A 242 -10.62 14.97 -2.19
N VAL A 243 -10.69 15.15 -0.88
CA VAL A 243 -11.33 16.27 -0.21
C VAL A 243 -10.24 16.92 0.63
N SER A 244 -9.98 18.22 0.44
CA SER A 244 -8.87 19.02 1.01
C SER A 244 -7.52 18.97 0.28
N SER A 245 -6.83 20.13 0.29
CA SER A 245 -5.51 20.40 -0.27
C SER A 245 -4.39 19.81 0.61
N ARG A 246 -4.44 18.50 0.85
CA ARG A 246 -3.38 17.81 1.58
C ARG A 246 -2.18 17.53 0.67
N PRO A 247 -0.98 17.42 1.26
CA PRO A 247 0.24 17.00 0.61
C PRO A 247 0.02 15.97 -0.50
N SER A 248 0.51 16.24 -1.70
CA SER A 248 0.43 15.28 -2.81
C SER A 248 1.17 13.98 -2.43
N VAL A 249 0.92 12.86 -3.12
CA VAL A 249 1.69 11.61 -2.95
C VAL A 249 3.20 11.83 -2.99
N ARG A 250 3.69 12.89 -3.65
CA ARG A 250 5.10 13.31 -3.66
C ARG A 250 5.63 13.67 -2.27
N GLU A 251 4.78 14.12 -1.36
CA GLU A 251 5.15 14.47 0.02
C GLU A 251 5.16 13.23 0.92
N THR A 252 4.19 12.32 0.80
CA THR A 252 4.26 10.99 1.46
C THR A 252 5.41 10.14 0.94
N LEU A 253 5.72 10.26 -0.37
CA LEU A 253 6.89 9.65 -0.98
C LEU A 253 8.17 10.35 -0.50
N ARG A 254 8.18 11.67 -0.28
CA ARG A 254 9.31 12.34 0.39
C ARG A 254 9.47 11.84 1.82
N GLU A 255 8.42 11.53 2.56
CA GLU A 255 8.55 10.96 3.91
C GLU A 255 9.09 9.52 3.87
N LYS A 256 8.59 8.67 2.97
CA LYS A 256 9.08 7.28 2.78
C LYS A 256 10.49 7.23 2.18
N ILE A 257 10.77 8.00 1.13
CA ILE A 257 12.10 8.15 0.53
C ILE A 257 13.03 8.90 1.48
N ALA A 258 12.61 9.89 2.27
CA ALA A 258 13.49 10.47 3.29
C ALA A 258 13.79 9.47 4.41
N ALA A 259 12.85 8.59 4.74
CA ALA A 259 13.07 7.48 5.67
C ALA A 259 14.07 6.45 5.11
N GLU A 260 14.08 6.19 3.80
CA GLU A 260 14.98 5.20 3.19
C GLU A 260 16.26 5.80 2.56
N ALA A 261 16.25 7.06 2.17
CA ALA A 261 17.23 7.72 1.30
C ALA A 261 17.35 9.24 1.57
N ALA A 262 17.93 9.63 2.70
CA ALA A 262 18.67 10.90 2.80
C ALA A 262 19.74 10.87 3.89
N ASP A 263 20.93 10.38 3.51
CA ASP A 263 22.22 10.71 4.14
C ASP A 263 22.43 10.30 5.61
N MET A 264 21.67 9.34 6.16
CA MET A 264 21.89 8.85 7.54
C MET A 264 22.64 7.51 7.57
N PRO A 265 23.63 7.35 8.47
CA PRO A 265 24.25 6.06 8.74
C PRO A 265 23.22 4.97 9.07
N PRO A 266 23.40 3.70 8.65
CA PRO A 266 22.44 2.61 8.90
C PRO A 266 22.07 2.44 10.38
N SER A 267 23.03 2.66 11.29
CA SER A 267 22.80 2.64 12.74
C SER A 267 21.85 3.73 13.21
N ALA A 268 21.91 4.93 12.62
CA ALA A 268 21.00 6.03 12.94
C ALA A 268 19.56 5.72 12.48
N LYS A 269 19.40 5.15 11.28
CA LYS A 269 18.10 4.70 10.79
C LYS A 269 17.50 3.62 11.70
N PHE A 270 18.30 2.63 12.09
CA PHE A 270 17.81 1.55 12.94
C PHE A 270 17.41 2.03 14.34
N VAL A 271 18.22 2.89 14.97
CA VAL A 271 17.88 3.49 16.26
C VAL A 271 16.62 4.35 16.18
N LEU A 272 16.47 5.15 15.12
CA LEU A 272 15.26 5.96 14.89
C LEU A 272 14.01 5.06 14.80
N LYS A 273 14.09 3.97 14.03
CA LYS A 273 12.99 3.02 13.90
C LYS A 273 12.63 2.34 15.21
N MET A 274 13.61 2.04 16.06
CA MET A 274 13.35 1.47 17.37
C MET A 274 12.65 2.44 18.32
N LEU A 275 13.00 3.73 18.29
CA LEU A 275 12.31 4.77 19.06
C LEU A 275 10.86 4.98 18.56
N GLU A 276 10.63 4.88 17.26
CA GLU A 276 9.28 4.92 16.67
C GLU A 276 8.42 3.73 17.13
N LEU A 277 8.98 2.51 17.14
CA LEU A 277 8.26 1.28 17.46
C LEU A 277 8.07 1.05 18.96
N LYS A 278 9.01 1.49 19.80
CA LYS A 278 9.04 1.17 21.24
C LYS A 278 8.86 2.39 22.16
N GLY A 279 8.81 3.59 21.60
CA GLY A 279 8.66 4.83 22.35
C GLY A 279 9.97 5.31 23.00
N PRO A 280 9.89 6.21 23.99
CA PRO A 280 11.06 6.79 24.66
C PRO A 280 11.92 5.75 25.37
N MET A 281 13.23 5.77 25.11
CA MET A 281 14.17 4.81 25.69
C MET A 281 15.52 5.47 26.03
N SER A 282 16.23 4.90 27.00
CA SER A 282 17.62 5.26 27.29
C SER A 282 18.57 4.64 26.26
N ALA A 283 19.78 5.22 26.14
CA ALA A 283 20.80 4.68 25.24
C ALA A 283 21.19 3.23 25.56
N ARG A 284 21.07 2.82 26.83
CA ARG A 284 21.35 1.45 27.28
C ARG A 284 20.28 0.48 26.80
N GLU A 285 19.00 0.82 26.97
CA GLU A 285 17.88 0.02 26.47
C GLU A 285 17.93 -0.13 24.95
N ILE A 286 18.30 0.95 24.24
CA ILE A 286 18.51 0.89 22.79
C ILE A 286 19.63 -0.08 22.43
N ALA A 287 20.77 -0.07 23.13
CA ALA A 287 21.88 -0.98 22.88
C ALA A 287 21.51 -2.45 23.14
N GLU A 288 20.80 -2.72 24.24
CA GLU A 288 20.32 -4.05 24.59
C GLU A 288 19.29 -4.59 23.57
N LEU A 289 18.38 -3.73 23.09
CA LEU A 289 17.35 -4.11 22.11
C LEU A 289 17.87 -4.26 20.68
N THR A 290 18.81 -3.40 20.27
CA THR A 290 19.35 -3.41 18.89
C THR A 290 20.54 -4.34 18.71
N LEU A 291 21.13 -4.82 19.81
CA LEU A 291 22.41 -5.53 19.85
C LEU A 291 23.57 -4.75 19.22
N LEU A 292 23.42 -3.43 19.05
CA LEU A 292 24.48 -2.56 18.58
C LEU A 292 25.45 -2.24 19.74
N PRO A 293 26.76 -2.08 19.45
CA PRO A 293 27.71 -1.58 20.45
C PRO A 293 27.26 -0.21 20.99
N GLU A 294 27.42 0.03 22.30
CA GLU A 294 27.01 1.30 22.92
C GLU A 294 27.61 2.53 22.22
N ARG A 295 28.85 2.43 21.71
CA ARG A 295 29.50 3.50 20.96
C ARG A 295 28.75 3.83 19.66
N THR A 296 28.25 2.81 18.97
CA THR A 296 27.44 2.94 17.75
C THR A 296 26.08 3.55 18.04
N VAL A 297 25.45 3.17 19.16
CA VAL A 297 24.19 3.77 19.62
C VAL A 297 24.38 5.24 19.98
N ARG A 298 25.46 5.59 20.71
CA ARG A 298 25.79 6.98 21.02
C ARG A 298 26.03 7.82 19.77
N TYR A 299 26.76 7.29 18.79
CA TYR A 299 26.97 7.94 17.50
C TYR A 299 25.64 8.16 16.75
N ALA A 300 24.81 7.12 16.66
CA ALA A 300 23.48 7.18 16.06
C ALA A 300 22.59 8.25 16.72
N LEU A 301 22.50 8.26 18.05
CA LEU A 301 21.72 9.25 18.80
C LEU A 301 22.28 10.68 18.62
N SER A 302 23.60 10.85 18.56
CA SER A 302 24.22 12.15 18.27
C SER A 302 23.82 12.66 16.89
N GLU A 303 23.78 11.78 15.90
CA GLU A 303 23.41 12.12 14.53
C GLU A 303 21.93 12.49 14.42
N LEU A 304 21.05 11.75 15.11
CA LEU A 304 19.62 12.02 15.16
C LEU A 304 19.30 13.32 15.92
N LEU A 305 20.01 13.61 17.01
CA LEU A 305 19.92 14.89 17.73
C LEU A 305 20.36 16.07 16.85
N ARG A 306 21.48 15.92 16.13
CA ARG A 306 22.00 16.94 15.22
C ARG A 306 21.01 17.29 14.11
N ARG A 307 20.26 16.30 13.64
CA ARG A 307 19.22 16.44 12.61
C ARG A 307 17.86 16.86 13.16
N GLY A 308 17.73 17.00 14.48
CA GLY A 308 16.47 17.39 15.13
C GLY A 308 15.37 16.31 15.05
N LEU A 309 15.71 15.05 14.76
CA LEU A 309 14.73 13.95 14.66
C LEU A 309 14.40 13.32 16.02
N VAL A 310 15.29 13.51 16.99
CA VAL A 310 15.17 13.00 18.35
C VAL A 310 15.50 14.11 19.32
N ARG A 311 14.84 14.14 20.48
CA ARG A 311 15.16 15.04 21.60
C ARG A 311 15.47 14.25 22.87
N ARG A 312 16.16 14.91 23.81
CA ARG A 312 16.39 14.36 25.15
C ARG A 312 15.22 14.70 26.05
N SER A 313 14.69 13.72 26.75
CA SER A 313 13.75 13.90 27.87
C SER A 313 14.36 13.33 29.15
N THR A 314 14.08 13.97 30.28
CA THR A 314 14.51 13.50 31.60
C THR A 314 13.35 12.78 32.26
N SER A 315 13.63 11.63 32.88
CA SER A 315 12.62 10.92 33.65
C SER A 315 12.17 11.76 34.86
N LEU A 316 10.85 11.79 35.11
CA LEU A 316 10.28 12.39 36.32
C LEU A 316 10.62 11.59 37.59
N ARG A 317 11.08 10.33 37.45
CA ARG A 317 11.41 9.43 38.57
C ARG A 317 12.90 9.43 38.94
N ASP A 318 13.80 9.66 37.98
CA ASP A 318 15.23 9.87 38.23
C ASP A 318 15.77 10.90 37.23
N ALA A 319 16.05 12.11 37.71
CA ALA A 319 16.52 13.23 36.90
C ALA A 319 17.93 13.00 36.31
N ARG A 320 18.66 11.96 36.75
CA ARG A 320 19.97 11.59 36.20
C ARG A 320 19.86 10.71 34.95
N GLN A 321 18.69 10.15 34.67
CA GLN A 321 18.48 9.25 33.55
C GLN A 321 17.95 10.01 32.32
N VAL A 322 18.72 9.97 31.24
CA VAL A 322 18.40 10.61 29.97
C VAL A 322 17.72 9.61 29.05
N TYR A 323 16.51 9.95 28.63
CA TYR A 323 15.75 9.24 27.61
C TYR A 323 15.80 10.01 26.29
N TYR A 324 15.63 9.28 25.21
CA TYR A 324 15.59 9.78 23.85
C TYR A 324 14.20 9.48 23.30
N GLU A 325 13.57 10.46 22.68
CA GLU A 325 12.23 10.34 22.09
C GLU A 325 12.15 11.13 20.78
N LEU A 326 11.20 10.77 19.91
CA LEU A 326 11.02 11.46 18.64
C LEU A 326 10.70 12.94 18.87
N ALA A 327 11.35 13.81 18.09
CA ALA A 327 10.96 15.20 18.02
C ALA A 327 9.60 15.30 17.29
N ARG A 328 8.62 15.97 17.91
CA ARG A 328 7.34 16.30 17.29
C ARG A 328 7.47 17.55 16.45
#